data_AF-A0A8S0RE59-F1
#
_entry.id   AF-A0A8S0RE59-F1
#
_cell.length_a   1.000
_cell.length_b   1.000
_cell.length_c   1.000
_cell.angle_alpha   90.00
_cell.angle_beta   90.00
_cell.angle_gamma   90.00
#
_symmetry.space_group_name_H-M   'P 1'
#
loop_
_entity.id
_entity.type
_entity.pdbx_description
1 polymer ?
#
loop_
_entity_poly.entity_id
_entity_poly.type
_entity_poly.pdbx_seq_one_letter_code
_entity_poly.pdbx_strand_id
1 'polypeptide(L)'
;ILEDISGNTFISNPNAPQADHNLESHHFSRTTAQDHLLGIYSQEEVTGEKQAETGAEGVMRSIAEGEFTYENMMGEVMQFPTNCSECNAPCMTNMKMTSILYDMPYPDQ
;
A
#
# COMPACT_ATOMS: atom_id res chain seq x y z
N ILE A 1 2.84 -19.07 -26.55
CA ILE A 1 2.23 -17.73 -26.36
C ILE A 1 2.02 -17.58 -24.86
N LEU A 2 2.54 -16.49 -24.28
CA LEU A 2 2.40 -16.19 -22.87
C LEU A 2 1.52 -14.95 -22.77
N GLU A 3 0.38 -15.09 -22.07
CA GLU A 3 -0.57 -14.01 -21.84
C GLU A 3 -0.64 -13.75 -20.34
N ASP A 4 -0.30 -12.53 -19.95
CA ASP A 4 -0.29 -12.10 -18.55
C ASP A 4 -1.09 -10.82 -18.40
N ILE A 5 -2.23 -10.92 -17.72
CA ILE A 5 -3.12 -9.79 -17.46
C ILE A 5 -2.52 -8.81 -16.42
N SER A 6 -1.53 -9.22 -15.64
CA SER A 6 -0.87 -8.37 -14.65
C SER A 6 0.25 -7.51 -15.26
N GLY A 7 0.79 -7.91 -16.41
CA GLY A 7 1.89 -7.22 -17.08
C GLY A 7 3.26 -7.39 -16.41
N ASN A 8 3.41 -8.34 -15.48
CA ASN A 8 4.66 -8.55 -14.73
C ASN A 8 5.55 -9.65 -15.33
N THR A 9 5.07 -10.36 -16.34
CA THR A 9 5.83 -11.38 -17.07
C THR A 9 6.86 -10.74 -18.00
N PHE A 10 8.10 -11.22 -17.91
CA PHE A 10 9.22 -10.74 -18.72
C PHE A 10 9.95 -11.89 -19.41
N ILE A 11 10.34 -11.69 -20.66
CA ILE A 11 11.16 -12.61 -21.45
C ILE A 11 12.44 -11.86 -21.85
N SER A 12 13.59 -12.39 -21.46
CA SER A 12 14.88 -11.78 -21.77
C SER A 12 15.23 -11.92 -23.24
N ASN A 13 15.69 -10.82 -23.86
CA ASN A 13 16.23 -10.83 -25.22
C ASN A 13 17.75 -11.12 -25.18
N PRO A 14 18.21 -12.27 -25.68
CA PRO A 14 19.63 -12.64 -25.68
C PRO A 14 20.50 -11.75 -26.58
N ASN A 15 19.89 -11.06 -27.55
CA ASN A 15 20.56 -10.17 -28.50
C ASN A 15 20.52 -8.69 -28.07
N ALA A 16 20.06 -8.38 -26.85
CA ALA A 16 19.97 -7.01 -26.35
C ALA A 16 21.33 -6.28 -26.49
N PRO A 17 21.36 -5.02 -27.01
CA PRO A 17 20.24 -4.12 -27.24
C PRO A 17 19.54 -4.25 -28.61
N GLN A 18 19.97 -5.17 -29.48
CA GLN A 18 19.33 -5.38 -30.79
C GLN A 18 17.97 -6.06 -30.64
N ALA A 19 17.05 -5.79 -31.57
CA ALA A 19 15.74 -6.43 -31.57
C ALA A 19 15.85 -7.95 -31.78
N ASP A 20 15.08 -8.73 -31.03
CA ASP A 20 14.92 -10.16 -31.26
C ASP A 20 13.89 -10.39 -32.37
N HIS A 21 14.29 -11.08 -33.44
CA HIS A 21 13.41 -11.36 -34.57
C HIS A 21 12.47 -12.56 -34.30
N ASN A 22 12.76 -13.35 -33.26
CA ASN A 22 11.95 -14.51 -32.87
C ASN A 22 10.95 -14.21 -31.74
N LEU A 23 10.91 -12.96 -31.26
CA LEU A 23 10.02 -12.52 -30.20
C LEU A 23 9.09 -11.42 -30.71
N GLU A 24 7.78 -11.64 -30.55
CA GLU A 24 6.75 -10.65 -30.82
C GLU A 24 5.98 -10.35 -29.53
N SER A 25 5.76 -9.06 -29.24
CA SER A 25 5.03 -8.61 -28.06
C SER A 25 3.83 -7.77 -28.46
N HIS A 26 2.68 -8.09 -27.88
CA HIS A 26 1.43 -7.34 -28.08
C HIS A 26 0.91 -6.86 -26.73
N HIS A 27 0.51 -5.59 -26.70
CA HIS A 27 -0.16 -5.00 -25.55
C HIS A 27 -1.67 -5.01 -25.82
N PHE A 28 -2.45 -5.38 -24.81
CA PHE A 28 -3.90 -5.40 -24.88
C PHE A 28 -4.50 -4.69 -23.66
N SER A 29 -5.71 -4.16 -23.83
CA SER A 29 -6.48 -3.61 -22.72
C SER A 29 -7.19 -4.74 -21.98
N ARG A 30 -7.10 -4.73 -20.65
CA ARG A 30 -7.81 -5.68 -19.80
C ARG A 30 -9.32 -5.51 -19.94
N THR A 31 -10.04 -6.62 -19.80
CA THR A 31 -11.50 -6.63 -19.63
C THR A 31 -11.86 -6.44 -18.16
N THR A 32 -13.06 -5.98 -17.85
CA THR A 32 -13.53 -5.80 -16.47
C THR A 32 -13.41 -7.08 -15.63
N ALA A 33 -13.69 -8.25 -16.21
CA ALA A 33 -13.53 -9.53 -15.53
C ALA A 33 -12.06 -9.85 -15.19
N GLN A 34 -11.11 -9.42 -16.03
CA GLN A 34 -9.68 -9.55 -15.76
C GLN A 34 -9.22 -8.56 -14.69
N ASP A 35 -9.76 -7.34 -14.70
CA ASP A 35 -9.50 -6.35 -13.62
C ASP A 35 -9.98 -6.89 -12.27
N HIS A 36 -11.19 -7.47 -12.21
CA HIS A 36 -11.72 -8.09 -11.00
C HIS A 36 -10.88 -9.28 -10.53
N LEU A 37 -10.35 -10.09 -11.45
CA LEU A 37 -9.42 -11.17 -11.09
C LEU A 37 -8.14 -10.65 -10.44
N LEU A 38 -7.70 -9.45 -10.83
CA LEU A 38 -6.57 -8.73 -10.23
C LEU A 38 -6.95 -7.93 -8.98
N GLY A 39 -8.21 -7.99 -8.54
CA GLY A 39 -8.71 -7.23 -7.39
C GLY A 39 -8.85 -5.72 -7.67
N ILE A 40 -8.87 -5.32 -8.93
CA ILE A 40 -9.07 -3.94 -9.36
C ILE A 40 -10.56 -3.76 -9.61
N TYR A 41 -11.19 -2.90 -8.81
CA TYR A 41 -12.61 -2.56 -8.94
C TYR A 41 -12.75 -1.08 -9.24
N SER A 42 -13.76 -0.75 -10.03
CA SER A 42 -14.13 0.65 -10.27
C SER A 42 -14.70 1.29 -9.00
N GLN A 43 -14.62 2.62 -8.92
CA GLN A 43 -15.12 3.35 -7.76
C GLN A 43 -16.63 3.17 -7.60
N GLU A 44 -17.36 3.05 -8.72
CA GLU A 44 -18.79 2.79 -8.76
C GLU A 44 -19.13 1.41 -8.17
N GLU A 45 -18.33 0.38 -8.46
CA GLU A 45 -18.51 -0.98 -7.91
C GLU A 45 -18.24 -1.03 -6.40
N VAL A 46 -17.26 -0.27 -5.92
CA VAL A 46 -16.92 -0.22 -4.49
C VAL A 46 -17.91 0.61 -3.67
N THR A 47 -18.53 1.63 -4.28
CA THR A 47 -19.45 2.56 -3.58
C THR A 47 -20.93 2.20 -3.76
N GLY A 48 -21.29 1.42 -4.79
CA GLY A 48 -22.67 1.13 -5.18
C GLY A 48 -23.34 -0.07 -4.50
N GLU A 49 -22.58 -0.97 -3.86
CA GLU A 49 -23.16 -2.20 -3.27
C GLU A 49 -22.88 -2.29 -1.76
N LYS A 50 -23.89 -1.87 -0.97
CA LYS A 50 -24.10 -2.24 0.45
C LYS A 50 -22.91 -2.10 1.42
N GLN A 51 -22.38 -0.89 1.60
CA GLN A 51 -21.77 -0.51 2.89
C GLN A 51 -22.86 -0.05 3.87
N ALA A 52 -23.88 -0.88 4.10
CA ALA A 52 -25.04 -0.52 4.90
C ALA A 52 -25.35 -1.52 6.02
N GLU A 53 -24.40 -2.31 6.53
CA GLU A 53 -24.65 -3.13 7.74
C GLU A 53 -23.42 -3.93 8.22
N THR A 54 -22.35 -3.26 8.59
CA THR A 54 -21.52 -3.59 9.78
C THR A 54 -20.52 -2.45 9.96
N GLY A 55 -20.61 -1.73 11.08
CA GLY A 55 -19.71 -0.64 11.44
C GLY A 55 -18.29 -1.11 11.74
N ALA A 56 -17.56 -1.52 10.72
CA ALA A 56 -16.12 -1.72 10.74
C ALA A 56 -15.51 -0.70 9.77
N GLU A 57 -14.56 0.07 10.27
CA GLU A 57 -13.64 0.85 9.45
C GLU A 57 -13.09 -0.04 8.33
N GLY A 58 -13.57 0.18 7.10
CA GLY A 58 -13.18 -0.62 5.96
C GLY A 58 -11.72 -0.35 5.63
N VAL A 59 -10.87 -1.37 5.80
CA VAL A 59 -9.43 -1.40 5.51
C VAL A 59 -9.11 -1.04 4.05
N MET A 60 -10.11 -1.05 3.16
CA MET A 60 -9.94 -0.83 1.72
C MET A 60 -10.66 0.44 1.27
N ARG A 61 -10.31 1.58 1.86
CA ARG A 61 -10.58 2.87 1.23
C ARG A 61 -9.52 3.06 0.14
N SER A 62 -9.95 3.23 -1.11
CA SER A 62 -9.06 3.68 -2.17
C SER A 62 -8.47 5.04 -1.76
N ILE A 63 -7.17 5.06 -1.50
CA ILE A 63 -6.42 6.28 -1.21
C ILE A 63 -6.25 7.01 -2.55
N ALA A 64 -6.77 8.22 -2.67
CA ALA A 64 -6.56 9.02 -3.87
C ALA A 64 -5.07 9.34 -4.05
N GLU A 65 -4.61 9.51 -5.29
CA GLU A 65 -3.21 9.88 -5.56
C GLU A 65 -2.86 11.18 -4.81
N GLY A 66 -1.94 11.07 -3.84
CA GLY A 66 -1.52 12.18 -2.96
C GLY A 66 -2.25 12.29 -1.61
N GLU A 67 -3.21 11.41 -1.30
CA GLU A 67 -3.98 11.45 -0.04
C GLU A 67 -3.18 10.84 1.15
N PHE A 68 -2.17 10.01 0.89
CA PHE A 68 -1.37 9.37 1.96
C PHE A 68 0.14 9.40 1.65
N THR A 69 0.82 10.47 2.06
CA THR A 69 2.27 10.61 1.87
C THR A 69 3.06 9.95 3.00
N TYR A 70 4.38 9.76 2.81
CA TYR A 70 5.26 9.24 3.86
C TYR A 70 5.27 10.16 5.10
N GLU A 71 5.10 11.47 4.89
CA GLU A 71 4.91 12.44 5.97
C GLU A 71 3.60 12.22 6.74
N ASN A 72 2.53 11.74 6.10
CA ASN A 72 1.29 11.41 6.80
C ASN A 72 1.49 10.23 7.74
N MET A 73 2.19 9.17 7.29
CA MET A 73 2.49 8.00 8.13
C MET A 73 3.39 8.32 9.33
N MET A 74 4.39 9.20 9.15
CA MET A 74 5.23 9.71 10.24
C MET A 74 4.54 10.81 11.07
N GLY A 75 3.46 11.39 10.55
CA GLY A 75 2.66 12.42 11.18
C GLY A 75 1.63 11.86 12.15
N GLU A 76 1.12 10.66 11.86
CA GLU A 76 0.09 9.96 12.62
C GLU A 76 0.56 9.49 14.01
N VAL A 77 -0.40 9.46 14.93
CA VAL A 77 -0.21 9.05 16.31
C VAL A 77 -0.80 7.66 16.48
N MET A 78 0.04 6.70 16.83
CA MET A 78 -0.38 5.34 17.15
C MET A 78 -0.97 5.30 18.56
N GLN A 79 -2.14 4.69 18.74
CA GLN A 79 -2.82 4.60 20.04
C GLN A 79 -2.94 3.14 20.50
N PHE A 80 -2.53 2.83 21.72
CA PHE A 80 -2.62 1.49 22.31
C PHE A 80 -3.08 1.52 23.77
N PRO A 81 -3.95 0.58 24.19
CA PRO A 81 -4.41 0.52 25.57
C PRO A 81 -3.30 0.00 26.50
N THR A 82 -3.01 0.74 27.58
CA THR A 82 -2.09 0.33 28.65
C THR A 82 -2.60 0.77 30.01
N ASN A 83 -1.97 0.29 31.08
CA ASN A 83 -2.27 0.78 32.43
C ASN A 83 -1.36 1.97 32.77
N CYS A 84 -1.91 2.99 33.43
CA CYS A 84 -1.14 4.12 33.93
C CYS A 84 -0.13 3.67 34.99
N SER A 85 1.14 4.05 34.87
CA SER A 85 2.20 3.66 35.81
C SER A 85 2.03 4.18 37.24
N GLU A 86 1.22 5.22 37.45
CA GLU A 86 0.99 5.82 38.77
C GLU A 86 -0.21 5.19 39.51
N CYS A 87 -1.30 4.90 38.80
CA CYS A 87 -2.55 4.45 39.42
C CYS A 87 -3.06 3.10 38.93
N ASN A 88 -2.37 2.46 37.98
CA ASN A 88 -2.71 1.19 37.33
C ASN A 88 -4.12 1.14 36.70
N ALA A 89 -4.75 2.30 36.49
CA ALA A 89 -6.03 2.40 35.80
C ALA A 89 -5.85 2.20 34.28
N PRO A 90 -6.83 1.62 33.58
CA PRO A 90 -6.78 1.46 32.13
C PRO A 90 -6.79 2.84 31.46
N CYS A 91 -5.86 3.07 30.55
CA CYS A 91 -5.71 4.31 29.80
C CYS A 91 -5.24 4.04 28.36
N MET A 92 -5.33 5.06 27.51
CA MET A 92 -4.83 4.98 26.14
C MET A 92 -3.49 5.69 26.04
N THR A 93 -2.49 5.02 25.49
CA THR A 93 -1.17 5.58 25.23
C THR A 93 -1.06 5.99 23.77
N ASN A 94 -0.64 7.24 23.55
CA ASN A 94 -0.40 7.83 22.25
C ASN A 94 1.11 7.85 21.97
N MET A 95 1.54 7.30 20.84
CA MET A 95 2.94 7.23 20.41
C MET A 95 3.09 7.85 19.02
N LYS A 96 4.03 8.79 18.89
CA LYS A 96 4.44 9.34 17.61
C LYS A 96 5.89 8.95 17.34
N MET A 97 6.14 8.32 16.21
CA MET A 97 7.49 7.97 15.81
C MET A 97 8.21 9.23 15.33
N THR A 98 9.31 9.60 15.99
CA THR A 98 10.14 10.75 15.60
C THR A 98 11.58 10.32 15.44
N SER A 99 12.15 10.46 14.24
CA SER A 99 13.59 10.33 14.04
C SER A 99 14.27 11.63 14.49
N ILE A 100 15.01 11.56 15.59
CA ILE A 100 15.92 12.66 15.96
C ILE A 100 17.15 12.62 15.03
N LEU A 101 17.52 13.76 14.47
CA LEU A 101 18.79 13.89 13.76
C LEU A 101 19.88 13.97 14.83
N TYR A 102 20.90 13.10 14.74
CA TYR A 102 22.07 12.98 15.63
C TYR A 102 21.86 12.19 16.92
N ASP A 103 21.97 10.86 16.84
CA ASP A 103 22.52 10.05 17.93
C ASP A 103 24.05 10.10 17.82
N MET A 104 24.63 11.28 18.08
CA MET A 104 26.06 11.35 18.35
C MET A 104 26.25 10.74 19.74
N PRO A 105 26.99 9.63 19.91
CA PRO A 105 27.47 9.29 21.24
C PRO A 105 28.24 10.52 21.72
N TYR A 106 27.82 11.07 22.86
CA TYR A 106 28.66 12.02 23.59
C TYR A 106 30.05 11.40 23.63
N PRO A 107 31.12 12.08 23.16
CA PRO A 107 32.45 11.61 23.50
C PRO A 107 32.53 11.64 25.01
N ASP A 108 32.54 10.46 25.62
CA ASP A 108 32.91 10.27 27.01
C ASP A 108 34.26 10.98 27.22
N GLN A 109 34.27 11.95 28.15
CA GLN A 109 35.41 12.56 28.85
C GLN A 109 36.75 12.69 28.10
#